data_AF-A0A432HYK4-F1
#
_entry.id   AF-A0A432HYK4-F1
#
_cell.length_a   1.000
_cell.length_b   1.000
_cell.length_c   1.000
_cell.angle_alpha   90.00
_cell.angle_beta   90.00
_cell.angle_gamma   90.00
#
_symmetry.space_group_name_H-M   'P 1'
#
loop_
_entity.id
_entity.type
_entity.pdbx_description
1 polymer ?
#
loop_
_entity_poly.entity_id
_entity_poly.type
_entity_poly.pdbx_seq_one_letter_code
_entity_poly.pdbx_strand_id
1 'polypeptide(L)'
;MEFLLTGRGAWRDLLERLGRWVPGWVAPACGPVDYLDRVGWLRPGLIVVHGVQLTDAELALLTGRGVTLVTCPRSNVWTGVGPPPIDRFIRSGVRLALGTDSLASAPDLNLFAELELMRRLAPAVSARCLLACATIRGAEALGFADELGQIAPGRRAALIAVRVPRDVSDVEEYLVGGIAPDQVTWLEDPESDTATR
;
A
#
# COMPACT_ATOMS: atom_id res chain seq x y z
N MET A 1 -10.83 -10.86 12.59
CA MET A 1 -10.37 -12.19 12.15
C MET A 1 -11.31 -13.34 12.52
N GLU A 2 -12.36 -13.14 13.32
CA GLU A 2 -13.27 -14.20 13.79
C GLU A 2 -13.90 -15.05 12.66
N PHE A 3 -14.23 -14.41 11.53
CA PHE A 3 -14.89 -15.07 10.40
C PHE A 3 -14.09 -16.24 9.82
N LEU A 4 -12.81 -16.05 9.50
CA LEU A 4 -11.97 -17.13 8.97
C LEU A 4 -11.55 -18.15 10.03
N LEU A 5 -11.51 -17.73 11.30
CA LEU A 5 -11.13 -18.62 12.40
C LEU A 5 -12.27 -19.55 12.82
N THR A 6 -13.51 -19.06 12.81
CA THR A 6 -14.65 -19.77 13.44
C THR A 6 -15.93 -19.79 12.61
N GLY A 7 -16.00 -19.01 11.53
CA GLY A 7 -17.20 -18.87 10.70
C GLY A 7 -18.29 -18.02 11.34
N ARG A 8 -17.94 -17.20 12.33
CA ARG A 8 -18.85 -16.31 13.08
C ARG A 8 -18.41 -14.85 12.99
N GLY A 9 -19.13 -13.97 13.69
CA GLY A 9 -18.85 -12.55 13.81
C GLY A 9 -19.53 -11.70 12.74
N ALA A 10 -19.28 -10.39 12.77
CA ALA A 10 -20.02 -9.40 11.98
C ALA A 10 -20.07 -9.68 10.46
N TRP A 11 -19.04 -10.31 9.89
CA TRP A 11 -19.04 -10.70 8.47
C TRP A 11 -20.03 -11.83 8.18
N ARG A 12 -20.19 -12.80 9.09
CA ARG A 12 -21.21 -13.85 8.99
C ARG A 12 -22.60 -13.23 8.97
N ASP A 13 -22.88 -12.37 9.93
CA ASP A 13 -24.18 -11.69 10.08
C ASP A 13 -24.49 -10.82 8.86
N LEU A 14 -23.48 -10.10 8.34
CA LEU A 14 -23.61 -9.29 7.14
C LEU A 14 -23.96 -10.16 5.92
N LEU A 15 -23.26 -11.27 5.70
CA LEU A 15 -23.51 -12.17 4.57
C LEU A 15 -24.91 -12.80 4.63
N GLU A 16 -25.40 -13.15 5.82
CA GLU A 16 -26.78 -13.61 6.01
C GLU A 16 -27.80 -12.53 5.68
N ARG A 17 -27.61 -11.32 6.22
CA ARG A 17 -28.49 -10.18 5.98
C ARG A 17 -28.55 -9.79 4.49
N LEU A 18 -27.44 -9.95 3.77
CA LEU A 18 -27.37 -9.71 2.32
C LEU A 18 -27.92 -10.89 1.49
N GLY A 19 -28.34 -12.00 2.09
CA GLY A 19 -28.75 -13.21 1.38
C GLY A 19 -27.61 -13.84 0.54
N ARG A 20 -26.36 -13.61 0.95
CA ARG A 20 -25.13 -14.09 0.28
C ARG A 20 -24.40 -15.17 1.08
N TRP A 21 -24.96 -15.61 2.20
CA TRP A 21 -24.40 -16.71 2.95
C TRP A 21 -24.47 -18.03 2.17
N VAL A 22 -23.42 -18.84 2.28
CA VAL A 22 -23.33 -20.17 1.67
C VAL A 22 -23.51 -21.24 2.75
N PRO A 23 -24.68 -21.92 2.83
CA PRO A 23 -24.89 -23.01 3.77
C PRO A 23 -23.85 -24.11 3.60
N GLY A 24 -23.32 -24.63 4.72
CA GLY A 24 -22.30 -25.68 4.71
C GLY A 24 -20.86 -25.21 4.49
N TRP A 25 -20.62 -23.90 4.31
CA TRP A 25 -19.25 -23.38 4.32
C TRP A 25 -18.60 -23.59 5.70
N VAL A 26 -17.37 -24.11 5.69
CA VAL A 26 -16.59 -24.39 6.90
C VAL A 26 -15.42 -23.42 6.98
N ALA A 27 -15.25 -22.80 8.14
CA ALA A 27 -14.16 -21.87 8.37
C ALA A 27 -12.79 -22.59 8.29
N PRO A 28 -11.79 -22.01 7.62
CA PRO A 28 -10.48 -22.64 7.45
C PRO A 28 -9.63 -22.68 8.74
N ALA A 29 -10.09 -22.05 9.83
CA ALA A 29 -9.44 -22.04 11.14
C ALA A 29 -7.97 -21.56 11.11
N CYS A 30 -7.68 -20.56 10.28
CA CYS A 30 -6.35 -19.94 10.15
C CYS A 30 -6.46 -18.45 9.77
N GLY A 31 -5.32 -17.75 9.74
CA GLY A 31 -5.22 -16.36 9.29
C GLY A 31 -5.51 -16.21 7.79
N PRO A 32 -5.89 -15.00 7.32
CA PRO A 32 -6.18 -14.77 5.91
C PRO A 32 -4.99 -15.07 5.00
N VAL A 33 -3.76 -14.78 5.43
CA VAL A 33 -2.56 -15.02 4.62
C VAL A 33 -2.25 -16.51 4.54
N ASP A 34 -2.35 -17.24 5.66
CA ASP A 34 -2.23 -18.70 5.68
C ASP A 34 -3.27 -19.37 4.79
N TYR A 35 -4.51 -18.87 4.84
CA TYR A 35 -5.58 -19.40 4.01
C TYR A 35 -5.27 -19.22 2.52
N LEU A 36 -4.83 -18.02 2.11
CA LEU A 36 -4.42 -17.73 0.73
C LEU A 36 -3.23 -18.61 0.29
N ASP A 37 -2.30 -18.91 1.18
CA ASP A 37 -1.19 -19.82 0.89
C ASP A 37 -1.69 -21.26 0.66
N ARG A 38 -2.55 -21.77 1.56
CA ARG A 38 -3.13 -23.12 1.46
C ARG A 38 -3.91 -23.35 0.16
N VAL A 39 -4.60 -22.33 -0.34
CA VAL A 39 -5.36 -22.41 -1.60
C VAL A 39 -4.51 -22.09 -2.84
N GLY A 40 -3.21 -21.82 -2.69
CA GLY A 40 -2.28 -21.58 -3.80
C GLY A 40 -2.37 -20.19 -4.45
N TRP A 41 -2.92 -19.21 -3.73
CA TRP A 41 -3.07 -17.85 -4.23
C TRP A 41 -1.88 -16.95 -3.89
N LEU A 42 -1.10 -17.29 -2.86
CA LEU A 42 0.06 -16.51 -2.44
C LEU A 42 1.25 -16.72 -3.39
N ARG A 43 1.30 -15.92 -4.47
CA ARG A 43 2.29 -16.01 -5.55
C ARG A 43 2.80 -14.62 -5.97
N PRO A 44 3.96 -14.52 -6.66
CA PRO A 44 4.43 -13.26 -7.21
C PRO A 44 3.36 -12.57 -8.07
N GLY A 45 3.24 -11.26 -7.93
CA GLY A 45 2.21 -10.45 -8.59
C GLY A 45 0.90 -10.33 -7.80
N LEU A 46 0.69 -11.10 -6.72
CA LEU A 46 -0.39 -10.82 -5.79
C LEU A 46 -0.08 -9.55 -4.98
N ILE A 47 -1.11 -8.72 -4.79
CA ILE A 47 -1.07 -7.54 -3.92
C ILE A 47 -2.02 -7.80 -2.74
N VAL A 48 -1.50 -7.71 -1.53
CA VAL A 48 -2.28 -7.73 -0.29
C VAL A 48 -2.41 -6.29 0.20
N VAL A 49 -3.62 -5.82 0.51
CA VAL A 49 -3.87 -4.42 0.90
C VAL A 49 -4.18 -4.31 2.39
N HIS A 50 -3.81 -3.19 3.00
CA HIS A 50 -3.92 -2.81 4.41
C HIS A 50 -2.93 -3.49 5.37
N GLY A 51 -3.04 -4.80 5.56
CA GLY A 51 -2.13 -5.61 6.39
C GLY A 51 -2.03 -5.27 7.89
N VAL A 52 -2.84 -4.33 8.42
CA VAL A 52 -2.71 -3.79 9.79
C VAL A 52 -2.66 -4.88 10.87
N GLN A 53 -3.44 -5.94 10.69
CA GLN A 53 -3.62 -7.02 11.67
C GLN A 53 -2.77 -8.27 11.39
N LEU A 54 -1.90 -8.23 10.37
CA LEU A 54 -1.06 -9.39 10.04
C LEU A 54 -0.06 -9.67 11.15
N THR A 55 0.23 -10.94 11.38
CA THR A 55 1.27 -11.42 12.32
C THR A 55 2.65 -11.45 11.67
N ASP A 56 3.72 -11.62 12.46
CA ASP A 56 5.08 -11.69 11.92
C ASP A 56 5.29 -12.92 11.04
N ALA A 57 4.62 -14.04 11.37
CA ALA A 57 4.63 -15.25 10.56
C ALA A 57 3.96 -15.02 9.19
N GLU A 58 2.82 -14.32 9.17
CA GLU A 58 2.14 -13.97 7.91
C GLU A 58 2.98 -12.99 7.08
N LEU A 59 3.60 -11.99 7.69
CA LEU A 59 4.51 -11.08 6.97
C LEU A 59 5.71 -11.83 6.37
N ALA A 60 6.31 -12.76 7.13
CA ALA A 60 7.38 -13.61 6.63
C ALA A 60 6.91 -14.50 5.45
N LEU A 61 5.67 -14.99 5.51
CA LEU A 61 5.09 -15.77 4.41
C LEU A 61 4.88 -14.91 3.15
N LEU A 62 4.39 -13.67 3.29
CA LEU A 62 4.30 -12.73 2.17
C LEU A 62 5.66 -12.49 1.52
N THR A 63 6.70 -12.24 2.34
CA THR A 63 8.08 -12.07 1.88
C THR A 63 8.58 -13.30 1.13
N GLY A 64 8.42 -14.49 1.72
CA GLY A 64 8.87 -15.75 1.12
C GLY A 64 8.17 -16.11 -0.19
N ARG A 65 6.93 -15.64 -0.39
CA ARG A 65 6.18 -15.82 -1.65
C ARG A 65 6.36 -14.69 -2.66
N GLY A 66 7.14 -13.66 -2.34
CA GLY A 66 7.36 -12.52 -3.21
C GLY A 66 6.13 -11.63 -3.40
N VAL A 67 5.18 -11.67 -2.46
CA VAL A 67 3.95 -10.88 -2.47
C VAL A 67 4.23 -9.45 -2.02
N THR A 68 3.49 -8.50 -2.58
CA THR A 68 3.57 -7.09 -2.19
C THR A 68 2.47 -6.75 -1.20
N LEU A 69 2.83 -6.10 -0.09
CA LEU A 69 1.91 -5.49 0.85
C LEU A 69 1.72 -4.01 0.48
N VAL A 70 0.49 -3.56 0.27
CA VAL A 70 0.14 -2.15 0.09
C VAL A 70 -0.53 -1.65 1.37
N THR A 71 0.01 -0.61 1.99
CA THR A 71 -0.64 0.06 3.13
C THR A 71 -1.37 1.32 2.68
N CYS A 72 -2.52 1.60 3.28
CA CYS A 72 -3.31 2.82 3.08
C CYS A 72 -3.49 3.56 4.42
N PRO A 73 -2.45 4.26 4.93
CA PRO A 73 -2.42 4.77 6.30
C PRO A 73 -3.63 5.62 6.71
N ARG A 74 -4.04 6.62 5.91
CA ARG A 74 -5.16 7.49 6.29
C ARG A 74 -6.50 6.76 6.25
N SER A 75 -6.73 5.89 5.27
CA SER A 75 -7.92 5.02 5.22
C SER A 75 -7.99 4.07 6.42
N ASN A 76 -6.87 3.47 6.82
CA ASN A 76 -6.81 2.58 7.97
C ASN A 76 -7.20 3.30 9.29
N VAL A 77 -6.78 4.56 9.44
CA VAL A 77 -7.19 5.39 10.59
C VAL A 77 -8.68 5.75 10.48
N TRP A 78 -9.14 6.18 9.31
CA TRP A 78 -10.54 6.59 9.09
C TRP A 78 -11.54 5.45 9.34
N THR A 79 -11.24 4.24 8.86
CA THR A 79 -12.09 3.05 9.01
C THR A 79 -12.08 2.47 10.43
N GLY A 80 -11.20 2.97 11.32
CA GLY A 80 -11.08 2.49 12.70
C GLY A 80 -10.36 1.15 12.85
N VAL A 81 -9.74 0.61 11.79
CA VAL A 81 -8.91 -0.62 11.90
C VAL A 81 -7.60 -0.36 12.65
N GLY A 82 -7.18 0.90 12.72
CA GLY A 82 -6.01 1.38 13.47
C GLY A 82 -4.84 1.79 12.56
N PRO A 83 -3.86 2.54 13.10
CA PRO A 83 -2.70 2.95 12.32
C PRO A 83 -1.85 1.73 11.90
N PRO A 84 -1.37 1.66 10.64
CA PRO A 84 -0.52 0.56 10.20
C PRO A 84 0.85 0.59 10.92
N PRO A 85 1.39 -0.57 11.33
CA PRO A 85 2.69 -0.65 12.00
C PRO A 85 3.85 -0.57 10.98
N ILE A 86 4.08 0.62 10.42
CA ILE A 86 5.02 0.86 9.30
C ILE A 86 6.44 0.34 9.61
N ASP A 87 6.99 0.66 10.79
CA ASP A 87 8.32 0.17 11.21
C ASP A 87 8.42 -1.36 11.18
N ARG A 88 7.35 -2.04 11.59
CA ARG A 88 7.27 -3.50 11.66
C ARG A 88 7.18 -4.11 10.27
N PHE A 89 6.38 -3.52 9.37
CA PHE A 89 6.34 -3.94 7.97
C PHE A 89 7.72 -3.85 7.33
N ILE A 90 8.40 -2.71 7.45
CA ILE A 90 9.72 -2.51 6.87
C ILE A 90 10.75 -3.48 7.46
N ARG A 91 10.76 -3.67 8.78
CA ARG A 91 11.66 -4.62 9.46
C ARG A 91 11.43 -6.08 9.07
N SER A 92 10.19 -6.45 8.73
CA SER A 92 9.87 -7.82 8.29
C SER A 92 10.46 -8.18 6.92
N GLY A 93 10.93 -7.18 6.15
CA GLY A 93 11.44 -7.38 4.80
C GLY A 93 10.36 -7.60 3.74
N VAL A 94 9.07 -7.50 4.09
CA VAL A 94 7.99 -7.55 3.11
C VAL A 94 8.13 -6.40 2.13
N ARG A 95 7.87 -6.63 0.85
CA ARG A 95 7.79 -5.55 -0.14
C ARG A 95 6.61 -4.67 0.22
N LEU A 96 6.88 -3.49 0.78
CA LEU A 96 5.88 -2.52 1.19
C LEU A 96 5.71 -1.45 0.11
N ALA A 97 4.49 -1.27 -0.36
CA ALA A 97 4.07 -0.18 -1.24
C ALA A 97 2.99 0.68 -0.56
N LEU A 98 2.77 1.88 -1.11
CA LEU A 98 1.84 2.86 -0.57
C LEU A 98 0.61 3.02 -1.48
N GLY A 99 -0.56 3.14 -0.87
CA GLY A 99 -1.80 3.49 -1.55
C GLY A 99 -2.62 4.49 -0.75
N THR A 100 -3.54 5.19 -1.40
CA THR A 100 -4.48 6.11 -0.75
C THR A 100 -5.76 5.42 -0.28
N ASP A 101 -6.10 4.27 -0.88
CA ASP A 101 -7.48 3.79 -0.95
C ASP A 101 -8.38 4.78 -1.72
N SER A 102 -9.69 4.69 -1.57
CA SER A 102 -10.68 5.54 -2.24
C SER A 102 -11.11 6.76 -1.41
N LEU A 103 -11.71 7.74 -2.09
CA LEU A 103 -12.34 8.93 -1.50
C LEU A 103 -13.47 8.61 -0.51
N ALA A 104 -13.93 7.36 -0.43
CA ALA A 104 -14.87 6.93 0.60
C ALA A 104 -14.26 6.91 2.01
N SER A 105 -12.92 6.85 2.09
CA SER A 105 -12.17 6.69 3.34
C SER A 105 -10.88 7.54 3.41
N ALA A 106 -10.52 8.20 2.32
CA ALA A 106 -9.41 9.14 2.23
C ALA A 106 -9.95 10.56 1.93
N PRO A 107 -9.47 11.61 2.61
CA PRO A 107 -9.91 12.99 2.35
C PRO A 107 -9.60 13.48 0.92
N ASP A 108 -8.54 12.93 0.32
CA ASP A 108 -8.05 13.21 -1.01
C ASP A 108 -7.23 12.00 -1.51
N LEU A 109 -6.70 12.09 -2.74
CA LEU A 109 -5.82 11.07 -3.32
C LEU A 109 -4.33 11.50 -3.33
N ASN A 110 -3.92 12.30 -2.33
CA ASN A 110 -2.56 12.80 -2.22
C ASN A 110 -1.61 11.78 -1.57
N LEU A 111 -0.73 11.14 -2.35
CA LEU A 111 0.29 10.22 -1.85
C LEU A 111 1.31 10.88 -0.91
N PHE A 112 1.58 12.19 -1.05
CA PHE A 112 2.46 12.88 -0.11
C PHE A 112 1.83 13.02 1.28
N ALA A 113 0.51 13.15 1.38
CA ALA A 113 -0.19 13.15 2.66
C ALA A 113 -0.18 11.75 3.32
N GLU A 114 -0.17 10.68 2.52
CA GLU A 114 0.06 9.32 3.06
C GLU A 114 1.51 9.16 3.57
N LEU A 115 2.50 9.66 2.83
CA LEU A 115 3.92 9.68 3.25
C LEU A 115 4.12 10.46 4.55
N GLU A 116 3.47 11.61 4.70
CA GLU A 116 3.49 12.40 5.94
C GLU A 116 2.98 11.60 7.14
N LEU A 117 1.89 10.85 6.98
CA LEU A 117 1.41 9.98 8.04
C LEU A 117 2.37 8.81 8.30
N MET A 118 2.94 8.17 7.26
CA MET A 118 3.96 7.14 7.46
C MET A 118 5.19 7.68 8.21
N ARG A 119 5.63 8.90 7.87
CA ARG A 119 6.76 9.57 8.51
C ARG A 119 6.50 9.76 10.00
N ARG A 120 5.30 10.22 10.39
CA ARG A 120 4.89 10.35 11.80
C ARG A 120 4.78 9.01 12.52
N LEU A 121 4.26 7.98 11.85
CA LEU A 121 4.05 6.66 12.46
C LEU A 121 5.34 5.87 12.66
N ALA A 122 6.37 6.14 11.85
CA ALA A 122 7.62 5.37 11.84
C ALA A 122 8.85 6.29 11.76
N PRO A 123 9.07 7.23 12.69
CA PRO A 123 10.09 8.30 12.56
C PRO A 123 11.53 7.79 12.43
N ALA A 124 11.81 6.54 12.82
CA ALA A 124 13.14 5.94 12.73
C ALA A 124 13.49 5.39 11.33
N VAL A 125 12.50 5.17 10.47
CA VAL A 125 12.71 4.72 9.08
C VAL A 125 13.29 5.87 8.26
N SER A 126 14.26 5.66 7.38
CA SER A 126 14.78 6.75 6.52
C SER A 126 13.70 7.28 5.56
N ALA A 127 13.66 8.60 5.29
CA ALA A 127 12.77 9.17 4.26
C ALA A 127 12.90 8.48 2.89
N ARG A 128 14.13 8.15 2.45
CA ARG A 128 14.38 7.35 1.24
C ARG A 128 13.55 6.07 1.16
N CYS A 129 13.46 5.34 2.27
CA CYS A 129 12.72 4.09 2.33
C CYS A 129 11.20 4.33 2.19
N LEU A 130 10.68 5.40 2.80
CA LEU A 130 9.27 5.78 2.66
C LEU A 130 8.97 6.23 1.22
N LEU A 131 9.84 7.07 0.62
CA LEU A 131 9.72 7.47 -0.78
C LEU A 131 9.77 6.27 -1.73
N ALA A 132 10.59 5.27 -1.45
CA ALA A 132 10.63 4.03 -2.23
C ALA A 132 9.28 3.29 -2.18
N CYS A 133 8.54 3.33 -1.06
CA CYS A 133 7.19 2.75 -0.95
C CYS A 133 6.19 3.40 -1.92
N ALA A 134 6.33 4.71 -2.15
CA ALA A 134 5.48 5.48 -3.06
C ALA A 134 5.95 5.50 -4.52
N THR A 135 7.14 4.96 -4.83
CA THR A 135 7.75 5.00 -6.16
C THR A 135 8.14 3.60 -6.64
N ILE A 136 9.37 3.18 -6.38
CA ILE A 136 9.97 1.91 -6.84
C ILE A 136 9.08 0.72 -6.45
N ARG A 137 8.62 0.65 -5.19
CA ARG A 137 7.81 -0.47 -4.70
C ARG A 137 6.41 -0.49 -5.29
N GLY A 138 5.84 0.68 -5.60
CA GLY A 138 4.57 0.78 -6.32
C GLY A 138 4.70 0.26 -7.76
N ALA A 139 5.77 0.66 -8.46
CA ALA A 139 6.06 0.16 -9.81
C ALA A 139 6.28 -1.36 -9.82
N GLU A 140 7.05 -1.89 -8.85
CA GLU A 140 7.21 -3.34 -8.66
C GLU A 140 5.88 -4.05 -8.37
N ALA A 141 5.03 -3.48 -7.52
CA ALA A 141 3.73 -4.05 -7.19
C ALA A 141 2.84 -4.23 -8.42
N LEU A 142 2.86 -3.24 -9.31
CA LEU A 142 1.98 -3.15 -10.47
C LEU A 142 2.58 -3.77 -11.74
N GLY A 143 3.78 -4.33 -11.68
CA GLY A 143 4.45 -4.94 -12.83
C GLY A 143 5.10 -3.94 -13.80
N PHE A 144 5.32 -2.70 -13.37
CA PHE A 144 5.98 -1.64 -14.16
C PHE A 144 7.44 -1.40 -13.74
N ALA A 145 8.06 -2.38 -13.07
CA ALA A 145 9.41 -2.28 -12.52
C ALA A 145 10.50 -2.04 -13.58
N ASP A 146 10.22 -2.28 -14.86
CA ASP A 146 11.13 -2.04 -15.99
C ASP A 146 10.89 -0.70 -16.70
N GLU A 147 9.79 -0.01 -16.40
CA GLU A 147 9.37 1.21 -17.08
C GLU A 147 9.30 2.43 -16.15
N LEU A 148 8.86 2.24 -14.90
CA LEU A 148 8.50 3.30 -13.96
C LEU A 148 9.22 3.15 -12.61
N GLY A 149 9.02 4.12 -11.73
CA GLY A 149 9.49 4.09 -10.34
C GLY A 149 10.93 4.58 -10.14
N GLN A 150 11.71 4.73 -11.22
CA GLN A 150 13.08 5.24 -11.16
C GLN A 150 13.41 6.11 -12.37
N ILE A 151 14.13 7.20 -12.14
CA ILE A 151 14.74 8.01 -13.19
C ILE A 151 16.05 7.35 -13.60
N ALA A 152 16.04 6.64 -14.73
CA ALA A 152 17.21 5.95 -15.27
C ALA A 152 17.15 5.86 -16.80
N PRO A 153 18.29 5.72 -17.51
CA PRO A 153 18.30 5.51 -18.95
C PRO A 153 17.42 4.31 -19.36
N GLY A 154 16.62 4.51 -20.42
CA GLY A 154 15.71 3.48 -20.94
C GLY A 154 14.37 3.35 -20.21
N ARG A 155 14.14 4.10 -19.13
CA ARG A 155 12.85 4.14 -18.40
C ARG A 155 11.92 5.22 -18.97
N ARG A 156 10.61 5.07 -18.77
CA ARG A 156 9.61 6.06 -19.18
C ARG A 156 9.74 7.33 -18.33
N ALA A 157 9.61 8.49 -18.96
CA ALA A 157 9.71 9.80 -18.32
C ALA A 157 8.39 10.27 -17.66
N ALA A 158 7.75 9.39 -16.87
CA ALA A 158 6.57 9.78 -16.09
C ALA A 158 7.01 10.54 -14.82
N LEU A 159 7.21 11.85 -14.97
CA LEU A 159 7.85 12.69 -13.97
C LEU A 159 6.90 13.75 -13.41
N ILE A 160 7.08 14.02 -12.12
CA ILE A 160 6.53 15.20 -11.45
C ILE A 160 7.67 16.14 -11.04
N ALA A 161 7.40 17.43 -11.04
CA ALA A 161 8.21 18.43 -10.38
C ALA A 161 7.53 18.87 -9.08
N VAL A 162 8.31 18.98 -8.01
CA VAL A 162 7.89 19.54 -6.72
C VAL A 162 8.71 20.79 -6.45
N ARG A 163 8.05 21.89 -6.13
CA ARG A 163 8.75 23.13 -5.74
C ARG A 163 9.35 22.97 -4.34
N VAL A 164 10.68 23.02 -4.25
CA VAL A 164 11.41 22.95 -2.99
C VAL A 164 11.92 24.34 -2.58
N PRO A 165 11.64 24.83 -1.36
CA PRO A 165 12.22 26.07 -0.84
C PRO A 165 13.75 26.05 -0.79
N ARG A 166 14.38 27.23 -0.92
CA ARG A 166 15.86 27.34 -1.03
C ARG A 166 16.60 26.94 0.24
N ASP A 167 15.94 26.99 1.38
CA ASP A 167 16.47 26.69 2.72
C ASP A 167 16.32 25.21 3.12
N VAL A 168 15.66 24.39 2.29
CA VAL A 168 15.59 22.95 2.51
C VAL A 168 16.96 22.31 2.24
N SER A 169 17.55 21.74 3.28
CA SER A 169 18.83 21.02 3.22
C SER A 169 18.66 19.51 2.98
N ASP A 170 17.54 18.93 3.40
CA ASP A 170 17.18 17.53 3.17
C ASP A 170 15.88 17.44 2.37
N VAL A 171 16.02 17.17 1.08
CA VAL A 171 14.89 17.08 0.14
C VAL A 171 14.04 15.85 0.42
N GLU A 172 14.62 14.74 0.87
CA GLU A 172 13.86 13.51 1.10
C GLU A 172 12.95 13.67 2.31
N GLU A 173 13.47 14.23 3.41
CA GLU A 173 12.67 14.57 4.59
C GLU A 173 11.61 15.63 4.28
N TYR A 174 11.92 16.63 3.44
CA TYR A 174 10.92 17.59 2.97
C TYR A 174 9.76 16.92 2.24
N LEU A 175 10.04 16.00 1.31
CA LEU A 175 9.01 15.31 0.53
C LEU A 175 8.12 14.41 1.39
N VAL A 176 8.70 13.66 2.34
CA VAL A 176 7.91 12.82 3.25
C VAL A 176 7.24 13.63 4.36
N GLY A 177 7.53 14.93 4.48
CA GLY A 177 6.83 15.86 5.37
C GLY A 177 5.45 16.30 4.85
N GLY A 178 5.07 15.88 3.65
CA GLY A 178 3.79 16.22 3.03
C GLY A 178 3.93 17.40 2.07
N ILE A 179 3.39 17.25 0.86
CA ILE A 179 3.42 18.23 -0.22
C ILE A 179 1.98 18.47 -0.66
N ALA A 180 1.56 19.73 -0.71
CA ALA A 180 0.22 20.08 -1.16
C ALA A 180 0.11 19.89 -2.70
N PRO A 181 -1.07 19.51 -3.23
CA PRO A 181 -1.23 19.23 -4.66
C PRO A 181 -0.86 20.40 -5.58
N ASP A 182 -1.05 21.64 -5.14
CA ASP A 182 -0.72 22.86 -5.88
C ASP A 182 0.80 23.12 -6.00
N GLN A 183 1.62 22.39 -5.24
CA GLN A 183 3.08 22.42 -5.31
C GLN A 183 3.65 21.36 -6.25
N VAL A 184 2.81 20.48 -6.79
CA VAL A 184 3.18 19.38 -7.68
C VAL A 184 2.77 19.72 -9.11
N THR A 185 3.64 19.45 -10.08
CA THR A 185 3.35 19.65 -11.50
C THR A 185 3.80 18.44 -12.29
N TRP A 186 2.94 17.87 -13.13
CA TRP A 186 3.33 16.84 -14.09
C TRP A 186 4.20 17.46 -15.19
N LEU A 187 5.33 16.84 -15.51
CA LEU A 187 6.24 17.35 -16.54
C LEU A 187 5.86 16.93 -17.95
N GLU A 188 5.04 15.89 -18.10
CA GLU A 188 4.36 15.51 -19.34
C GLU A 188 2.93 15.06 -18.97
N ASP A 189 1.94 15.45 -19.77
CA ASP A 189 0.53 15.15 -19.50
C ASP A 189 0.27 13.65 -19.78
N PRO A 190 -0.12 12.82 -18.79
CA PRO A 190 -0.31 11.38 -18.98
C PRO A 190 -1.36 11.03 -20.06
N GLU A 191 -2.25 11.96 -20.40
CA GLU A 191 -3.32 11.78 -21.39
C GLU A 191 -2.88 12.09 -22.83
N SER A 192 -1.72 12.74 -23.03
CA SER A 192 -1.25 13.17 -24.35
C SER A 192 -0.83 12.04 -25.30
N ASP A 193 -0.73 10.80 -24.80
CA ASP A 193 -0.30 9.62 -25.57
C ASP A 193 -1.48 8.73 -26.06
N THR A 194 -2.73 9.17 -25.89
CA THR A 194 -3.91 8.48 -26.48
C THR A 194 -4.13 8.79 -27.96
N ALA A 195 -3.32 9.68 -28.54
CA ALA A 195 -3.26 9.89 -29.97
C ALA A 195 -1.99 9.20 -30.52
N THR A 196 -2.10 7.90 -30.83
CA THR A 196 -1.29 7.06 -31.75
C THR A 196 -0.82 5.75 -31.11
N ARG A 197 -1.70 4.75 -31.03
CA ARG A 197 -1.37 3.30 -31.17
C ARG A 197 -2.63 2.47 -31.35
#